data_AF-A0A0P9CZ97-F1
#
_entry.id   AF-A0A0P9CZ97-F1
#
_cell.length_a   1.000
_cell.length_b   1.000
_cell.length_c   1.000
_cell.angle_alpha   90.00
_cell.angle_beta   90.00
_cell.angle_gamma   90.00
#
_symmetry.space_group_name_H-M   'P 1'
#
loop_
_entity.id
_entity.type
_entity.pdbx_description
1 polymer ?
#
loop_
_entity_poly.entity_id
_entity_poly.type
_entity_poly.pdbx_seq_one_letter_code
_entity_poly.pdbx_strand_id
1 'polypeptide(L)'
;GSGKTGLLEALANTIPGEPHVITIEDHTLEIGIRRAANWTRELVDASRDRKVFGSVAYQALRQTPDVVIPGETRAQEAGAILSVVMSDHAVMTTIHAKTPQEAVERFVTCATMPDSYMYEGRYEDALRDACSGFDVVIKVDFWEAVGRRLVTEIALIDGTARDGDRLRPNMISLAKVDVRPDGEIAWQMKARAVGGRLEWVEGSDRTPQQLRDKLLRARAQTAVRSTVGTTLDNAQDAIARAERMLASGEADRAMNTLRNAWQQRRDERLMLAAQKALAQAPTLFTSLIRESELLRTRLEQLVEQRSWIEARQAYEQLASDVARAAAAMPTGGWARLLQRVKTGLEREQQARQARTDAEAALAIGQARNALELLQPFNAAEMELSRPTLLTLLRVREQAMGMMVQRGEGAQAALDTLKSQRVALEQALIAEQQRGSQ
;
A
#
# COMPACT_ATOMS: atom_id res chain seq x y z
N GLY A 1 -1.56 -5.18 -32.28
CA GLY A 1 -1.17 -6.10 -31.19
C GLY A 1 -2.03 -5.88 -29.95
N SER A 2 -2.18 -6.91 -29.11
CA SER A 2 -3.02 -6.88 -27.89
C SER A 2 -2.46 -6.05 -26.74
N GLY A 3 -1.21 -5.58 -26.83
CA GLY A 3 -0.58 -4.72 -25.81
C GLY A 3 0.25 -5.46 -24.75
N LYS A 4 0.66 -6.71 -25.01
CA LYS A 4 1.49 -7.51 -24.10
C LYS A 4 2.76 -6.77 -23.67
N THR A 5 3.56 -6.29 -24.63
CA THR A 5 4.81 -5.55 -24.35
C THR A 5 4.55 -4.29 -23.53
N GLY A 6 3.50 -3.53 -23.86
CA GLY A 6 3.14 -2.32 -23.12
C GLY A 6 2.69 -2.61 -21.67
N LEU A 7 1.97 -3.72 -21.43
CA LEU A 7 1.63 -4.14 -20.07
C LEU A 7 2.89 -4.59 -19.30
N LEU A 8 3.77 -5.36 -19.95
CA LEU A 8 5.02 -5.82 -19.37
C LEU A 8 5.92 -4.63 -18.98
N GLU A 9 6.03 -3.61 -19.85
CA GLU A 9 6.75 -2.37 -19.56
C GLU A 9 6.15 -1.63 -18.36
N ALA A 10 4.81 -1.51 -18.33
CA ALA A 10 4.12 -0.87 -17.22
C ALA A 10 4.37 -1.60 -15.89
N LEU A 11 4.33 -2.93 -15.89
CA LEU A 11 4.63 -3.76 -14.71
C LEU A 11 6.09 -3.62 -14.28
N ALA A 12 7.04 -3.69 -15.21
CA ALA A 12 8.47 -3.52 -14.92
C ALA A 12 8.77 -2.19 -14.21
N ASN A 13 8.11 -1.11 -14.64
CA ASN A 13 8.27 0.21 -14.04
C ASN A 13 7.53 0.40 -12.70
N THR A 14 6.73 -0.58 -12.27
CA THR A 14 6.07 -0.57 -10.95
C THR A 14 6.88 -1.28 -9.87
N ILE A 15 7.98 -1.97 -10.24
CA ILE A 15 8.81 -2.70 -9.30
C ILE A 15 9.46 -1.70 -8.31
N PRO A 16 9.27 -1.89 -6.99
CA PRO A 16 9.77 -0.98 -5.98
C PRO A 16 11.30 -1.03 -5.86
N GLY A 17 11.89 0.02 -5.28
CA GLY A 17 13.34 0.14 -5.12
C GLY A 17 14.05 0.59 -6.39
N GLU A 18 15.30 0.19 -6.57
CA GLU A 18 16.11 0.50 -7.75
C GLU A 18 16.65 -0.77 -8.40
N PRO A 19 15.76 -1.68 -8.87
CA PRO A 19 16.19 -2.98 -9.37
C PRO A 19 17.11 -2.80 -10.58
N HIS A 20 18.16 -3.61 -10.65
CA HIS A 20 18.90 -3.82 -11.88
C HIS A 20 18.05 -4.65 -12.85
N VAL A 21 17.58 -4.00 -13.91
CA VAL A 21 16.72 -4.61 -14.93
C VAL A 21 17.53 -4.90 -16.17
N ILE A 22 17.44 -6.12 -16.69
CA ILE A 22 18.00 -6.50 -17.99
C ILE A 22 16.86 -6.80 -18.94
N THR A 23 16.77 -6.07 -20.04
CA THR A 23 15.83 -6.37 -21.13
C THR A 23 16.57 -7.05 -22.27
N ILE A 24 16.01 -8.13 -22.79
CA ILE A 24 16.56 -8.86 -23.95
C ILE A 24 15.52 -8.85 -25.06
N GLU A 25 15.80 -8.17 -26.15
CA GLU A 25 14.85 -7.98 -27.24
C GLU A 25 15.47 -8.43 -28.56
N ASP A 26 14.65 -9.00 -29.45
CA ASP A 26 15.07 -9.47 -30.76
C ASP A 26 14.65 -8.45 -31.83
N HIS A 27 15.60 -8.07 -32.69
CA HIS A 27 15.43 -7.17 -33.84
C HIS A 27 15.05 -5.71 -33.55
N THR A 28 14.18 -5.43 -32.57
CA THR A 28 13.69 -4.08 -32.26
C THR A 28 13.53 -3.89 -30.76
N LEU A 29 13.94 -2.72 -30.28
CA LEU A 29 13.77 -2.31 -28.89
C LEU A 29 12.39 -1.70 -28.69
N GLU A 30 11.53 -2.37 -27.92
CA GLU A 30 10.17 -1.95 -27.60
C GLU A 30 10.02 -1.53 -26.13
N ILE A 31 10.82 -2.09 -25.22
CA ILE A 31 10.64 -1.91 -23.77
C ILE A 31 11.42 -0.68 -23.26
N GLY A 32 10.74 0.20 -22.52
CA GLY A 32 11.34 1.35 -21.84
C GLY A 32 11.38 1.23 -20.30
N ILE A 33 12.57 1.28 -19.69
CA ILE A 33 12.71 1.35 -18.22
C ILE A 33 13.02 2.79 -17.79
N ARG A 34 12.20 3.34 -16.88
CA ARG A 34 12.30 4.74 -16.40
C ARG A 34 13.61 5.02 -15.66
N ARG A 35 14.13 4.05 -14.92
CA ARG A 35 15.36 4.16 -14.13
C ARG A 35 16.57 3.75 -14.97
N ALA A 36 16.98 4.62 -15.89
CA ALA A 36 18.02 4.28 -16.89
C ALA A 36 19.39 3.91 -16.29
N ALA A 37 19.72 4.37 -15.07
CA ALA A 37 21.00 4.07 -14.43
C ALA A 37 21.18 2.57 -14.09
N ASN A 38 20.09 1.86 -13.80
CA ASN A 38 20.10 0.45 -13.41
C ASN A 38 19.44 -0.42 -14.49
N TRP A 39 19.61 -0.06 -15.76
CA TRP A 39 19.02 -0.75 -16.89
C TRP A 39 20.10 -1.21 -17.88
N THR A 40 20.23 -2.52 -18.08
CA THR A 40 20.99 -3.08 -19.20
C THR A 40 20.04 -3.44 -20.34
N ARG A 41 20.39 -3.02 -21.56
CA ARG A 41 19.64 -3.30 -22.79
C ARG A 41 20.43 -4.23 -23.69
N GLU A 42 19.96 -5.46 -23.83
CA GLU A 42 20.53 -6.44 -24.74
C GLU A 42 19.63 -6.52 -25.99
N LEU A 43 20.18 -6.15 -27.16
CA LEU A 43 19.53 -6.31 -28.44
C LEU A 43 20.20 -7.47 -29.18
N VAL A 44 19.40 -8.45 -29.57
CA VAL A 44 19.87 -9.61 -30.32
C VAL A 44 19.26 -9.68 -31.71
N ASP A 45 19.87 -10.50 -32.57
CA ASP A 45 19.36 -10.80 -33.91
C ASP A 45 19.30 -12.32 -34.10
N ALA A 46 18.17 -12.91 -33.70
CA ALA A 46 17.96 -14.36 -33.77
C ALA A 46 17.87 -14.87 -35.22
N SER A 47 17.70 -13.97 -36.20
CA SER A 47 17.72 -14.32 -37.61
C SER A 47 19.11 -14.71 -38.11
N ARG A 48 20.16 -14.14 -37.50
CA ARG A 48 21.57 -14.44 -37.82
C ARG A 48 22.09 -15.64 -37.05
N ASP A 49 21.74 -15.73 -35.78
CA ASP A 49 22.09 -16.85 -34.91
C ASP A 49 20.93 -17.19 -34.00
N ARG A 50 20.26 -18.30 -34.29
CA ARG A 50 19.12 -18.78 -33.51
C ARG A 50 19.43 -19.02 -32.03
N LYS A 51 20.70 -19.24 -31.65
CA LYS A 51 21.10 -19.52 -30.27
C LYS A 51 21.45 -18.26 -29.48
N VAL A 52 21.62 -17.12 -30.13
CA VAL A 52 22.11 -15.89 -29.50
C VAL A 52 21.20 -15.41 -28.38
N PHE A 53 19.87 -15.47 -28.57
CA PHE A 53 18.91 -15.01 -27.57
C PHE A 53 19.06 -15.82 -26.29
N GLY A 54 19.03 -17.15 -26.40
CA GLY A 54 19.18 -18.05 -25.26
C GLY A 54 20.55 -17.89 -24.57
N SER A 55 21.61 -17.70 -25.36
CA SER A 55 22.95 -17.43 -24.83
C SER A 55 22.98 -16.15 -23.99
N VAL A 56 22.46 -15.04 -24.51
CA VAL A 56 22.37 -13.76 -23.80
C VAL A 56 21.50 -13.88 -22.54
N ALA A 57 20.36 -14.57 -22.62
CA ALA A 57 19.50 -14.82 -21.47
C ALA A 57 20.23 -15.54 -20.34
N TYR A 58 21.02 -16.57 -20.66
CA TYR A 58 21.81 -17.27 -19.66
C TYR A 58 22.97 -16.40 -19.12
N GLN A 59 23.67 -15.65 -19.98
CA GLN A 59 24.78 -14.79 -19.55
C GLN A 59 24.34 -13.60 -18.71
N ALA A 60 23.07 -13.17 -18.84
CA ALA A 60 22.49 -12.11 -18.02
C ALA A 60 22.65 -12.38 -16.50
N LEU A 61 22.64 -13.65 -16.08
CA LEU A 61 22.85 -14.05 -14.68
C LEU A 61 24.19 -13.59 -14.09
N ARG A 62 25.22 -13.41 -14.93
CA ARG A 62 26.55 -12.93 -14.49
C ARG A 62 26.56 -11.44 -14.17
N GLN A 63 25.53 -10.72 -14.57
CA GLN A 63 25.38 -9.30 -14.30
C GLN A 63 24.64 -9.04 -12.97
N THR A 64 24.31 -10.09 -12.20
CA THR A 64 23.55 -10.01 -10.94
C THR A 64 22.25 -9.20 -11.05
N PRO A 65 21.37 -9.50 -12.03
CA PRO A 65 20.14 -8.74 -12.22
C PRO A 65 19.17 -8.99 -11.08
N ASP A 66 18.38 -7.97 -10.73
CA ASP A 66 17.18 -8.18 -9.90
C ASP A 66 16.05 -8.75 -10.76
N VAL A 67 15.95 -8.31 -12.03
CA VAL A 67 14.88 -8.69 -12.96
C VAL A 67 15.43 -8.90 -14.37
N VAL A 68 15.09 -10.02 -14.99
CA VAL A 68 15.39 -10.31 -16.39
C VAL A 68 14.09 -10.31 -17.20
N ILE A 69 14.08 -9.57 -18.30
CA ILE A 69 12.91 -9.36 -19.15
C ILE A 69 13.23 -9.76 -20.59
N PRO A 70 13.09 -11.04 -20.95
CA PRO A 70 13.02 -11.47 -22.33
C PRO A 70 11.74 -10.90 -22.96
N GLY A 71 11.85 -10.02 -23.95
CA GLY A 71 10.70 -9.26 -24.46
C GLY A 71 9.58 -10.16 -25.00
N GLU A 72 9.93 -11.13 -25.86
CA GLU A 72 8.99 -12.13 -26.36
C GLU A 72 9.67 -13.49 -26.54
N THR A 73 9.10 -14.52 -25.96
CA THR A 73 9.53 -15.91 -26.13
C THR A 73 8.72 -16.58 -27.25
N ARG A 74 9.42 -17.07 -28.27
CA ARG A 74 8.86 -17.63 -29.51
C ARG A 74 9.38 -19.04 -29.81
N ALA A 75 10.60 -19.40 -29.41
CA ALA A 75 11.27 -20.64 -29.82
C ALA A 75 12.25 -21.16 -28.73
N GLN A 76 13.34 -21.83 -29.13
CA GLN A 76 14.28 -22.56 -28.28
C GLN A 76 14.95 -21.73 -27.16
N GLU A 77 14.94 -20.40 -27.25
CA GLU A 77 15.40 -19.51 -26.17
C GLU A 77 14.62 -19.70 -24.87
N ALA A 78 13.39 -20.23 -24.95
CA ALA A 78 12.58 -20.58 -23.79
C ALA A 78 13.30 -21.52 -22.81
N GLY A 79 14.16 -22.43 -23.28
CA GLY A 79 14.91 -23.34 -22.40
C GLY A 79 15.95 -22.62 -21.55
N ALA A 80 16.65 -21.64 -22.14
CA ALA A 80 17.57 -20.78 -21.40
C ALA A 80 16.82 -19.85 -20.45
N ILE A 81 15.71 -19.27 -20.88
CA ILE A 81 14.84 -18.43 -20.03
C ILE A 81 14.31 -19.25 -18.84
N LEU A 82 13.88 -20.50 -19.05
CA LEU A 82 13.44 -21.37 -17.98
C LEU A 82 14.55 -21.63 -16.96
N SER A 83 15.79 -21.77 -17.42
CA SER A 83 16.94 -21.93 -16.54
C SER A 83 17.20 -20.68 -15.68
N VAL A 84 16.97 -19.48 -16.23
CA VAL A 84 17.01 -18.21 -15.47
C VAL A 84 15.90 -18.20 -14.42
N VAL A 85 14.68 -18.59 -14.80
CA VAL A 85 13.54 -18.67 -13.87
C VAL A 85 13.85 -19.60 -12.69
N MET A 86 14.49 -20.75 -12.94
CA MET A 86 14.86 -21.72 -11.89
C MET A 86 16.01 -21.26 -10.99
N SER A 87 16.70 -20.16 -11.33
CA SER A 87 17.80 -19.60 -10.54
C SER A 87 17.35 -18.54 -9.51
N ASP A 88 16.05 -18.49 -9.19
CA ASP A 88 15.42 -17.56 -8.23
C ASP A 88 15.51 -16.07 -8.61
N HIS A 89 15.75 -15.78 -9.89
CA HIS A 89 15.67 -14.42 -10.44
C HIS A 89 14.24 -14.09 -10.85
N ALA A 90 13.82 -12.84 -10.70
CA ALA A 90 12.51 -12.40 -11.18
C ALA A 90 12.54 -12.33 -12.72
N VAL A 91 11.61 -13.03 -13.38
CA VAL A 91 11.52 -13.07 -14.83
C VAL A 91 10.13 -12.67 -15.30
N MET A 92 10.06 -11.81 -16.30
CA MET A 92 8.82 -11.49 -17.02
C MET A 92 9.07 -11.63 -18.53
N THR A 93 8.20 -12.35 -19.22
CA THR A 93 8.26 -12.50 -20.68
C THR A 93 6.86 -12.42 -21.27
N THR A 94 6.77 -12.21 -22.58
CA THR A 94 5.52 -12.33 -23.31
C THR A 94 5.52 -13.56 -24.22
N ILE A 95 4.35 -14.16 -24.41
CA ILE A 95 4.14 -15.27 -25.33
C ILE A 95 2.75 -15.16 -25.96
N HIS A 96 2.59 -15.70 -27.17
CA HIS A 96 1.31 -15.74 -27.87
C HIS A 96 0.53 -17.02 -27.54
N ALA A 97 -0.60 -16.89 -26.85
CA ALA A 97 -1.50 -18.01 -26.52
C ALA A 97 -2.96 -17.53 -26.39
N LYS A 98 -3.94 -18.44 -26.49
CA LYS A 98 -5.38 -18.09 -26.39
C LYS A 98 -5.92 -18.25 -24.97
N THR A 99 -5.26 -19.03 -24.13
CA THR A 99 -5.63 -19.23 -22.71
C THR A 99 -4.38 -19.20 -21.83
N PRO A 100 -4.52 -18.93 -20.50
CA PRO A 100 -3.39 -19.03 -19.58
C PRO A 100 -2.73 -20.40 -19.56
N GLN A 101 -3.50 -21.49 -19.65
CA GLN A 101 -2.97 -22.85 -19.70
C GLN A 101 -2.17 -23.09 -20.98
N GLU A 102 -2.70 -22.69 -22.15
CA GLU A 102 -1.97 -22.77 -23.42
C GLU A 102 -0.68 -21.96 -23.41
N ALA A 103 -0.63 -20.84 -22.67
CA ALA A 103 0.59 -20.04 -22.56
C ALA A 103 1.73 -20.84 -21.91
N VAL A 104 1.45 -21.55 -20.83
CA VAL A 104 2.41 -22.43 -20.16
C VAL A 104 2.79 -23.61 -21.06
N GLU A 105 1.82 -24.31 -21.63
CA GLU A 105 2.08 -25.46 -22.52
C GLU A 105 2.90 -25.06 -23.76
N ARG A 106 2.63 -23.89 -24.33
CA ARG A 106 3.41 -23.34 -25.46
C ARG A 106 4.82 -22.97 -25.03
N PHE A 107 4.99 -22.30 -23.88
CA PHE A 107 6.32 -21.97 -23.36
C PHE A 107 7.16 -23.24 -23.17
N VAL A 108 6.57 -24.30 -22.60
CA VAL A 108 7.23 -25.60 -22.41
C VAL A 108 7.58 -26.27 -23.74
N THR A 109 6.68 -26.20 -24.73
CA THR A 109 6.96 -26.70 -26.09
C THR A 109 8.15 -25.97 -26.68
N CYS A 110 8.19 -24.63 -26.60
CA CYS A 110 9.34 -23.82 -27.01
C CYS A 110 10.62 -24.21 -26.26
N ALA A 111 10.53 -24.46 -24.95
CA ALA A 111 11.68 -24.81 -24.11
C ALA A 111 12.25 -26.20 -24.41
N THR A 112 11.52 -27.03 -25.14
CA THR A 112 11.89 -28.43 -25.43
C THR A 112 12.20 -28.68 -26.89
N MET A 113 12.16 -27.62 -27.71
CA MET A 113 12.56 -27.67 -29.12
C MET A 113 14.03 -28.11 -29.27
N PRO A 114 14.43 -28.64 -30.44
CA PRO A 114 15.83 -28.91 -30.74
C PRO A 114 16.71 -27.68 -30.46
N ASP A 115 17.94 -27.93 -29.98
CA ASP A 115 18.91 -26.90 -29.56
C ASP A 115 18.52 -26.09 -28.31
N SER A 116 17.42 -26.41 -27.63
CA SER A 116 17.06 -25.74 -26.38
C SER A 116 18.03 -26.11 -25.27
N TYR A 117 18.48 -25.10 -24.52
CA TYR A 117 19.38 -25.29 -23.39
C TYR A 117 18.71 -26.17 -22.31
N MET A 118 19.39 -27.26 -21.91
CA MET A 118 19.03 -28.25 -20.86
C MET A 118 17.74 -29.07 -21.03
N TYR A 119 16.77 -28.60 -21.81
CA TYR A 119 15.40 -29.14 -21.86
C TYR A 119 15.00 -29.78 -23.19
N GLU A 120 15.92 -29.87 -24.17
CA GLU A 120 15.65 -30.53 -25.46
C GLU A 120 15.04 -31.92 -25.26
N GLY A 121 13.84 -32.15 -25.81
CA GLY A 121 13.11 -33.41 -25.70
C GLY A 121 12.57 -33.76 -24.30
N ARG A 122 12.76 -32.90 -23.28
CA ARG A 122 12.41 -33.17 -21.88
C ARG A 122 11.13 -32.43 -21.45
N TYR A 123 10.03 -32.70 -22.13
CA TYR A 123 8.77 -31.96 -21.94
C TYR A 123 8.24 -32.00 -20.50
N GLU A 124 8.18 -33.18 -19.87
CA GLU A 124 7.64 -33.28 -18.50
C GLU A 124 8.51 -32.54 -17.47
N ASP A 125 9.84 -32.58 -17.61
CA ASP A 125 10.76 -31.85 -16.73
C ASP A 125 10.58 -30.34 -16.90
N ALA A 126 10.58 -29.87 -18.16
CA ALA A 126 10.35 -28.46 -18.47
C ALA A 126 8.98 -27.97 -17.97
N LEU A 127 7.95 -28.82 -18.03
CA LEU A 127 6.61 -28.49 -17.53
C LEU A 127 6.60 -28.35 -16.00
N ARG A 128 7.24 -29.26 -15.27
CA ARG A 128 7.36 -29.18 -13.80
C ARG A 128 8.12 -27.92 -13.39
N ASP A 129 9.23 -27.65 -14.05
CA ASP A 129 10.06 -26.49 -13.77
C ASP A 129 9.30 -25.20 -14.10
N ALA A 130 8.67 -25.09 -15.27
CA ALA A 130 7.88 -23.92 -15.65
C ALA A 130 6.72 -23.66 -14.66
N CYS A 131 6.06 -24.72 -14.19
CA CYS A 131 4.96 -24.60 -13.23
C CYS A 131 5.41 -24.34 -11.79
N SER A 132 6.70 -24.50 -11.48
CA SER A 132 7.29 -24.14 -10.20
C SER A 132 7.98 -22.76 -10.21
N GLY A 133 8.44 -22.37 -11.40
CA GLY A 133 9.17 -21.14 -11.63
C GLY A 133 8.27 -19.93 -11.86
N PHE A 134 7.26 -20.06 -12.73
CA PHE A 134 6.30 -18.99 -13.00
C PHE A 134 5.11 -19.06 -12.04
N ASP A 135 4.74 -17.91 -11.47
CA ASP A 135 3.64 -17.84 -10.49
C ASP A 135 2.31 -17.36 -11.09
N VAL A 136 2.36 -16.45 -12.07
CA VAL A 136 1.19 -15.72 -12.58
C VAL A 136 1.22 -15.65 -14.09
N VAL A 137 0.06 -15.89 -14.71
CA VAL A 137 -0.17 -15.67 -16.15
C VAL A 137 -1.26 -14.60 -16.31
N ILE A 138 -0.94 -13.55 -17.06
CA ILE A 138 -1.86 -12.45 -17.35
C ILE A 138 -2.21 -12.49 -18.84
N LYS A 139 -3.50 -12.70 -19.14
CA LYS A 139 -4.02 -12.72 -20.50
C LYS A 139 -4.51 -11.32 -20.90
N VAL A 140 -4.04 -10.84 -22.05
CA VAL A 140 -4.45 -9.56 -22.64
C VAL A 140 -5.03 -9.77 -24.02
N ASP A 141 -6.26 -9.29 -24.23
CA ASP A 141 -6.95 -9.33 -25.52
C ASP A 141 -7.18 -7.92 -26.08
N PHE A 142 -7.29 -7.82 -27.40
CA PHE A 142 -7.76 -6.62 -28.09
C PHE A 142 -9.16 -6.86 -28.61
N TRP A 143 -10.14 -6.13 -28.09
CA TRP A 143 -11.53 -6.20 -28.53
C TRP A 143 -11.75 -5.16 -29.62
N GLU A 144 -11.58 -5.59 -30.87
CA GLU A 144 -11.62 -4.74 -32.06
C GLU A 144 -12.89 -3.90 -32.14
N ALA A 145 -14.04 -4.51 -31.84
CA ALA A 145 -15.35 -3.87 -31.89
C ALA A 145 -15.46 -2.59 -31.02
N VAL A 146 -14.69 -2.51 -29.92
CA VAL A 146 -14.69 -1.36 -29.00
C VAL A 146 -13.35 -0.61 -29.00
N GLY A 147 -12.36 -1.07 -29.77
CA GLY A 147 -11.01 -0.48 -29.82
C GLY A 147 -10.25 -0.55 -28.50
N ARG A 148 -10.59 -1.47 -27.59
CA ARG A 148 -9.99 -1.55 -26.24
C ARG A 148 -9.07 -2.75 -26.09
N ARG A 149 -7.96 -2.55 -25.37
CA ARG A 149 -7.09 -3.62 -24.86
C ARG A 149 -7.48 -3.90 -23.42
N LEU A 150 -7.70 -5.16 -23.08
CA LEU A 150 -8.24 -5.57 -21.79
C LEU A 150 -7.40 -6.71 -21.22
N VAL A 151 -7.12 -6.64 -19.92
CA VAL A 151 -6.72 -7.83 -19.16
C VAL A 151 -7.98 -8.66 -18.96
N THR A 152 -8.07 -9.78 -19.68
CA THR A 152 -9.26 -10.63 -19.71
C THR A 152 -9.21 -11.76 -18.71
N GLU A 153 -8.02 -12.20 -18.32
CA GLU A 153 -7.84 -13.22 -17.30
C GLU A 153 -6.51 -13.05 -16.57
N ILE A 154 -6.52 -13.27 -15.25
CA ILE A 154 -5.34 -13.45 -14.43
C ILE A 154 -5.48 -14.82 -13.79
N ALA A 155 -4.48 -15.68 -13.97
CA ALA A 155 -4.44 -17.02 -13.40
C ALA A 155 -3.14 -17.23 -12.62
N LEU A 156 -3.23 -17.96 -11.51
CA LEU A 156 -2.10 -18.44 -10.73
C LEU A 156 -1.74 -19.84 -11.20
N ILE A 157 -0.46 -20.17 -11.20
CA ILE A 157 0.02 -21.53 -11.48
C ILE A 157 0.17 -22.28 -10.15
N ASP A 158 -0.40 -23.48 -10.07
CA ASP A 158 -0.42 -24.33 -8.86
C ASP A 158 0.19 -25.71 -9.17
N GLY A 159 1.41 -25.68 -9.71
CA GLY A 159 2.13 -26.88 -10.09
C GLY A 159 1.49 -27.60 -11.28
N THR A 160 1.52 -28.93 -11.24
CA THR A 160 1.07 -29.79 -12.34
C THR A 160 0.02 -30.78 -11.86
N ALA A 161 -0.91 -31.13 -12.75
CA ALA A 161 -1.90 -32.18 -12.53
C ALA A 161 -1.80 -33.22 -13.65
N ARG A 162 -2.22 -34.46 -13.36
CA ARG A 162 -2.37 -35.50 -14.37
C ARG A 162 -3.81 -35.54 -14.87
N ASP A 163 -3.94 -35.58 -16.20
CA ASP A 163 -5.17 -35.86 -16.92
C ASP A 163 -4.95 -37.14 -17.73
N GLY A 164 -5.35 -38.28 -17.15
CA GLY A 164 -4.89 -39.60 -17.58
C GLY A 164 -3.36 -39.72 -17.51
N ASP A 165 -2.75 -40.13 -18.62
CA ASP A 165 -1.28 -40.26 -18.72
C ASP A 165 -0.56 -38.92 -18.99
N ARG A 166 -1.30 -37.86 -19.32
CA ARG A 166 -0.70 -36.57 -19.70
C ARG A 166 -0.56 -35.63 -18.50
N LEU A 167 0.65 -35.10 -18.30
CA LEU A 167 0.89 -34.01 -17.36
C LEU A 167 0.44 -32.66 -17.95
N ARG A 168 -0.25 -31.85 -17.14
CA ARG A 168 -0.73 -30.51 -17.52
C ARG A 168 -0.47 -29.48 -16.41
N PRO A 169 -0.38 -28.18 -16.75
CA PRO A 169 -0.39 -27.12 -15.74
C PRO A 169 -1.69 -27.16 -14.94
N ASN A 170 -1.59 -27.03 -13.62
CA ASN A 170 -2.74 -26.80 -12.76
C ASN A 170 -2.89 -25.29 -12.54
N MET A 171 -4.06 -24.74 -12.87
CA MET A 171 -4.28 -23.28 -12.91
C MET A 171 -5.41 -22.87 -11.97
N ILE A 172 -5.22 -21.78 -11.24
CA ILE A 172 -6.24 -21.18 -10.40
C ILE A 172 -6.61 -19.79 -10.95
N SER A 173 -7.83 -19.64 -11.46
CA SER A 173 -8.33 -18.34 -11.94
C SER A 173 -8.44 -17.36 -10.77
N LEU A 174 -7.75 -16.22 -10.87
CA LEU A 174 -7.72 -15.15 -9.87
C LEU A 174 -8.71 -14.03 -10.23
N ALA A 175 -8.72 -13.63 -11.49
CA ALA A 175 -9.60 -12.60 -12.02
C ALA A 175 -9.98 -12.95 -13.46
N LYS A 176 -11.22 -12.71 -13.85
CA LYS A 176 -11.67 -12.90 -15.23
C LYS A 176 -12.68 -11.82 -15.61
N VAL A 177 -12.59 -11.34 -16.84
CA VAL A 177 -13.63 -10.47 -17.40
C VAL A 177 -14.92 -11.26 -17.54
N ASP A 178 -15.99 -10.67 -17.05
CA ASP A 178 -17.38 -11.11 -17.22
C ASP A 178 -18.11 -10.06 -18.04
N VAL A 179 -18.75 -10.49 -19.13
CA VAL A 179 -19.57 -9.62 -19.98
C VAL A 179 -21.01 -9.95 -19.68
N ARG A 180 -21.68 -9.02 -19.01
CA ARG A 180 -23.08 -9.19 -18.61
C ARG A 180 -24.01 -9.14 -19.83
N PRO A 181 -25.23 -9.70 -19.74
CA PRO A 181 -26.19 -9.69 -20.84
C PRO A 181 -26.56 -8.29 -21.37
N ASP A 182 -26.42 -7.25 -20.55
CA ASP A 182 -26.62 -5.84 -20.90
C ASP A 182 -25.41 -5.18 -21.60
N GLY A 183 -24.32 -5.92 -21.77
CA GLY A 183 -23.07 -5.45 -22.38
C GLY A 183 -22.10 -4.78 -21.40
N GLU A 184 -22.42 -4.72 -20.10
CA GLU A 184 -21.49 -4.22 -19.10
C GLU A 184 -20.30 -5.17 -18.93
N ILE A 185 -19.08 -4.60 -18.95
CA ILE A 185 -17.83 -5.33 -18.70
C ILE A 185 -17.51 -5.21 -17.21
N ALA A 186 -17.57 -6.33 -16.49
CA ALA A 186 -17.16 -6.43 -15.09
C ALA A 186 -15.96 -7.38 -14.96
N TRP A 187 -15.25 -7.29 -13.83
CA TRP A 187 -14.28 -8.32 -13.44
C TRP A 187 -14.85 -9.16 -12.31
N GLN A 188 -14.90 -10.47 -12.53
CA GLN A 188 -15.08 -11.43 -11.46
C GLN A 188 -13.73 -11.64 -10.76
N MET A 189 -13.60 -11.06 -9.57
CA MET A 189 -12.40 -11.15 -8.74
C MET A 189 -12.57 -12.24 -7.69
N LYS A 190 -11.71 -13.27 -7.67
CA LYS A 190 -11.75 -14.34 -6.64
C LYS A 190 -10.93 -14.01 -5.40
N ALA A 191 -9.95 -13.12 -5.52
CA ALA A 191 -9.20 -12.60 -4.39
C ALA A 191 -8.77 -11.15 -4.59
N ARG A 192 -8.38 -10.48 -3.51
CA ARG A 192 -7.82 -9.12 -3.50
C ARG A 192 -6.44 -9.10 -2.85
N ALA A 193 -5.52 -8.31 -3.39
CA ALA A 193 -4.21 -8.13 -2.77
C ALA A 193 -4.30 -7.13 -1.60
N VAL A 194 -4.00 -7.58 -0.37
CA VAL A 194 -4.03 -6.76 0.85
C VAL A 194 -2.75 -7.02 1.64
N GLY A 195 -1.93 -6.00 1.89
CA GLY A 195 -0.74 -6.12 2.74
C GLY A 195 0.24 -7.23 2.33
N GLY A 196 0.38 -7.50 1.03
CA GLY A 196 1.25 -8.56 0.50
C GLY A 196 0.70 -9.99 0.65
N ARG A 197 -0.61 -10.16 0.86
CA ARG A 197 -1.31 -11.45 0.77
C ARG A 197 -2.51 -11.35 -0.19
N LEU A 198 -3.02 -12.48 -0.63
CA LEU A 198 -4.28 -12.57 -1.36
C LEU A 198 -5.40 -12.94 -0.36
N GLU A 199 -6.40 -12.08 -0.24
CA GLU A 199 -7.62 -12.34 0.53
C GLU A 199 -8.70 -12.85 -0.42
N TRP A 200 -9.06 -14.13 -0.27
CA TRP A 200 -10.03 -14.82 -1.12
C TRP A 200 -11.47 -14.53 -0.71
N VAL A 201 -12.33 -14.27 -1.71
CA VAL A 201 -13.74 -13.90 -1.49
C VAL A 201 -14.54 -15.06 -0.87
N GLU A 202 -14.26 -16.30 -1.27
CA GLU A 202 -14.93 -17.52 -0.79
C GLU A 202 -14.40 -18.04 0.56
N GLY A 203 -13.55 -17.26 1.25
CA GLY A 203 -13.03 -17.57 2.60
C GLY A 203 -11.95 -18.66 2.67
N SER A 204 -11.87 -19.57 1.70
CA SER A 204 -10.77 -20.54 1.59
C SER A 204 -9.57 -19.95 0.83
N ASP A 205 -8.40 -19.95 1.46
CA ASP A 205 -7.17 -19.48 0.82
C ASP A 205 -6.67 -20.52 -0.19
N ARG A 206 -6.83 -20.17 -1.47
CA ARG A 206 -6.39 -20.99 -2.62
C ARG A 206 -5.08 -20.48 -3.24
N THR A 207 -4.31 -19.66 -2.54
CA THR A 207 -3.01 -19.21 -3.02
C THR A 207 -2.05 -20.40 -3.07
N PRO A 208 -1.42 -20.69 -4.23
CA PRO A 208 -0.42 -21.74 -4.35
C PRO A 208 0.68 -21.59 -3.30
N GLN A 209 1.13 -22.71 -2.72
CA GLN A 209 2.07 -22.67 -1.59
C GLN A 209 3.38 -21.93 -1.94
N GLN A 210 3.92 -22.15 -3.14
CA GLN A 210 5.14 -21.49 -3.60
C GLN A 210 4.99 -19.97 -3.70
N LEU A 211 3.87 -19.50 -4.26
CA LEU A 211 3.56 -18.07 -4.31
C LEU A 211 3.35 -17.49 -2.91
N ARG A 212 2.69 -18.23 -2.01
CA ARG A 212 2.52 -17.83 -0.60
C ARG A 212 3.88 -17.63 0.08
N ASP A 213 4.82 -18.55 -0.11
CA ASP A 213 6.16 -18.45 0.46
C ASP A 213 6.95 -17.28 -0.11
N LYS A 214 6.89 -17.05 -1.42
CA LYS A 214 7.50 -15.88 -2.08
C LYS A 214 6.93 -14.56 -1.54
N LEU A 215 5.61 -14.46 -1.40
CA LEU A 215 4.94 -13.29 -0.82
C LEU A 215 5.33 -13.05 0.65
N LEU A 216 5.42 -14.11 1.45
CA LEU A 216 5.89 -14.03 2.84
C LEU A 216 7.33 -13.53 2.92
N ARG A 217 8.24 -14.04 2.08
CA ARG A 217 9.63 -13.58 2.00
C ARG A 217 9.72 -12.12 1.56
N ALA A 218 8.96 -11.71 0.54
CA ALA A 218 8.94 -10.33 0.08
C ALA A 218 8.46 -9.36 1.19
N ARG A 219 7.46 -9.75 1.98
CA ARG A 219 7.02 -8.99 3.15
C ARG A 219 8.09 -8.93 4.23
N ALA A 220 8.75 -10.04 4.53
CA ALA A 220 9.85 -10.08 5.49
C ALA A 220 11.02 -9.19 5.04
N GLN A 221 11.43 -9.26 3.78
CA GLN A 221 12.44 -8.38 3.20
C GLN A 221 12.03 -6.92 3.24
N THR A 222 10.75 -6.59 3.00
CA THR A 222 10.25 -5.22 3.12
C THR A 222 10.29 -4.74 4.57
N ALA A 223 9.97 -5.60 5.54
CA ALA A 223 10.07 -5.30 6.97
C ALA A 223 11.52 -5.17 7.45
N VAL A 224 12.44 -5.96 6.87
CA VAL A 224 13.89 -5.88 7.13
C VAL A 224 14.49 -4.63 6.46
N ARG A 225 14.12 -4.31 5.22
CA ARG A 225 14.53 -3.08 4.52
C ARG A 225 13.95 -1.81 5.15
N SER A 226 12.76 -1.90 5.77
CA SER A 226 12.17 -0.80 6.54
C SER A 226 12.86 -0.59 7.89
N THR A 227 13.56 -1.61 8.41
CA THR A 227 14.42 -1.52 9.60
C THR A 227 15.90 -1.28 9.26
N VAL A 228 16.34 -1.60 8.05
CA VAL A 228 17.72 -1.50 7.54
C VAL A 228 17.70 -0.99 6.09
N GLY A 229 17.73 0.34 5.92
CA GLY A 229 18.19 1.07 4.71
C GLY A 229 17.59 0.75 3.33
N THR A 230 16.71 1.63 2.83
CA THR A 230 16.69 2.27 1.47
C THR A 230 15.29 2.82 1.11
N THR A 231 14.81 3.74 1.94
CA THR A 231 13.83 4.78 1.54
C THR A 231 14.41 6.18 1.78
N LEU A 232 15.73 6.24 2.00
CA LEU A 232 16.47 7.48 2.21
C LEU A 232 16.74 8.20 0.88
N ASP A 233 16.94 7.45 -0.22
CA ASP A 233 17.38 8.00 -1.52
C ASP A 233 16.30 8.82 -2.24
N ASN A 234 15.06 8.34 -2.39
CA ASN A 234 14.05 9.07 -3.16
C ASN A 234 13.70 10.47 -2.60
N ALA A 235 13.60 10.59 -1.26
CA ALA A 235 13.33 11.87 -0.63
C ALA A 235 14.56 12.80 -0.74
N GLN A 236 15.76 12.24 -0.54
CA GLN A 236 17.01 13.00 -0.62
C GLN A 236 17.31 13.47 -2.04
N ASP A 237 17.03 12.66 -3.06
CA ASP A 237 17.12 13.02 -4.48
C ASP A 237 16.09 14.06 -4.89
N ALA A 238 14.86 13.96 -4.38
CA ALA A 238 13.85 14.99 -4.60
C ALA A 238 14.27 16.32 -3.97
N ILE A 239 14.84 16.30 -2.77
CA ILE A 239 15.38 17.49 -2.10
C ILE A 239 16.54 18.07 -2.92
N ALA A 240 17.52 17.26 -3.32
CA ALA A 240 18.67 17.72 -4.09
C ALA A 240 18.28 18.29 -5.47
N ARG A 241 17.25 17.75 -6.13
CA ARG A 241 16.69 18.32 -7.36
C ARG A 241 15.97 19.63 -7.10
N ALA A 242 15.13 19.69 -6.07
CA ALA A 242 14.42 20.91 -5.68
C ALA A 242 15.41 22.04 -5.31
N GLU A 243 16.48 21.74 -4.58
CA GLU A 243 17.51 22.73 -4.22
C GLU A 243 18.23 23.28 -5.46
N ARG A 244 18.52 22.46 -6.47
CA ARG A 244 19.07 22.93 -7.76
C ARG A 244 18.10 23.84 -8.52
N MET A 245 16.81 23.50 -8.53
CA MET A 245 15.76 24.34 -9.15
C MET A 245 15.58 25.67 -8.40
N LEU A 246 15.67 25.66 -7.08
CA LEU A 246 15.63 26.88 -6.27
C LEU A 246 16.82 27.79 -6.59
N ALA A 247 18.02 27.22 -6.74
CA ALA A 247 19.21 27.98 -7.13
C ALA A 247 19.07 28.66 -8.51
N SER A 248 18.24 28.11 -9.41
CA SER A 248 17.92 28.71 -10.71
C SER A 248 16.66 29.60 -10.72
N GLY A 249 16.05 29.86 -9.55
CA GLY A 249 14.86 30.71 -9.42
C GLY A 249 13.54 30.01 -9.79
N GLU A 250 13.54 28.69 -9.93
CA GLU A 250 12.38 27.90 -10.38
C GLU A 250 11.56 27.35 -9.19
N ALA A 251 11.12 28.23 -8.29
CA ALA A 251 10.46 27.83 -7.04
C ALA A 251 9.19 26.97 -7.23
N ASP A 252 8.41 27.21 -8.29
CA ASP A 252 7.21 26.41 -8.60
C ASP A 252 7.56 24.96 -9.01
N ARG A 253 8.58 24.79 -9.87
CA ARG A 253 9.07 23.46 -10.28
C ARG A 253 9.71 22.71 -9.12
N ALA A 254 10.46 23.43 -8.26
CA ALA A 254 10.99 22.88 -7.02
C ALA A 254 9.86 22.38 -6.11
N MET A 255 8.80 23.19 -5.91
CA MET A 255 7.65 22.81 -5.09
C MET A 255 6.91 21.59 -5.66
N ASN A 256 6.69 21.53 -6.97
CA ASN A 256 6.05 20.38 -7.61
C ASN A 256 6.88 19.09 -7.49
N THR A 257 8.22 19.19 -7.55
CA THR A 257 9.12 18.05 -7.28
C THR A 257 8.95 17.53 -5.85
N LEU A 258 8.89 18.42 -4.87
CA LEU A 258 8.70 18.07 -3.46
C LEU A 258 7.31 17.46 -3.20
N ARG A 259 6.25 18.01 -3.83
CA ARG A 259 4.88 17.46 -3.76
C ARG A 259 4.82 16.02 -4.25
N ASN A 260 5.46 15.73 -5.38
CA ASN A 260 5.48 14.38 -5.94
C ASN A 260 6.18 13.40 -4.99
N ALA A 261 7.30 13.79 -4.40
CA ALA A 261 8.00 12.97 -3.40
C ALA A 261 7.17 12.78 -2.12
N TRP A 262 6.46 13.82 -1.68
CA TRP A 262 5.60 13.78 -0.50
C TRP A 262 4.42 12.81 -0.63
N GLN A 263 3.84 12.69 -1.83
CA GLN A 263 2.79 11.70 -2.12
C GLN A 263 3.30 10.26 -2.03
N GLN A 264 4.57 10.04 -2.33
CA GLN A 264 5.20 8.71 -2.18
C GLN A 264 5.55 8.43 -0.71
N ARG A 265 6.11 9.40 -0.01
CA ARG A 265 6.46 9.30 1.41
C ARG A 265 6.45 10.67 2.09
N ARG A 266 5.71 10.76 3.20
CA ARG A 266 5.68 11.95 4.06
C ARG A 266 6.93 12.01 4.96
N ASP A 267 8.02 12.58 4.45
CA ASP A 267 9.30 12.75 5.14
C ASP A 267 9.50 14.19 5.62
N GLU A 268 9.88 14.40 6.89
CA GLU A 268 10.07 15.73 7.49
C GLU A 268 11.10 16.59 6.74
N ARG A 269 12.11 15.96 6.14
CA ARG A 269 13.14 16.68 5.36
C ARG A 269 12.55 17.34 4.12
N LEU A 270 11.50 16.75 3.52
CA LEU A 270 10.78 17.35 2.39
C LEU A 270 10.02 18.62 2.83
N MET A 271 9.48 18.64 4.04
CA MET A 271 8.83 19.83 4.60
C MET A 271 9.84 20.96 4.82
N LEU A 272 11.03 20.65 5.35
CA LEU A 272 12.10 21.64 5.51
C LEU A 272 12.55 22.22 4.15
N ALA A 273 12.69 21.38 3.13
CA ALA A 273 12.99 21.84 1.77
C ALA A 273 11.87 22.71 1.17
N ALA A 274 10.60 22.33 1.39
CA ALA A 274 9.44 23.11 0.94
C ALA A 274 9.39 24.47 1.66
N GLN A 275 9.76 24.53 2.94
CA GLN A 275 9.84 25.79 3.68
C GLN A 275 10.87 26.75 3.07
N LYS A 276 12.04 26.25 2.64
CA LYS A 276 13.02 27.05 1.89
C LYS A 276 12.42 27.59 0.58
N ALA A 277 11.68 26.76 -0.15
CA ALA A 277 11.03 27.16 -1.40
C ALA A 277 9.98 28.26 -1.19
N LEU A 278 9.16 28.14 -0.14
CA LEU A 278 8.18 29.16 0.25
C LEU A 278 8.85 30.50 0.60
N ALA A 279 9.97 30.45 1.33
CA ALA A 279 10.70 31.63 1.76
C ALA A 279 11.38 32.39 0.60
N GLN A 280 11.81 31.68 -0.45
CA GLN A 280 12.45 32.32 -1.62
C GLN A 280 11.44 32.95 -2.59
N ALA A 281 10.19 32.49 -2.62
CA ALA A 281 9.16 33.01 -3.52
C ALA A 281 7.79 33.22 -2.82
N PRO A 282 7.72 34.07 -1.77
CA PRO A 282 6.52 34.22 -0.96
C PRO A 282 5.31 34.78 -1.73
N THR A 283 5.56 35.60 -2.76
CA THR A 283 4.52 36.17 -3.63
C THR A 283 3.80 35.12 -4.46
N LEU A 284 4.51 34.06 -4.90
CA LEU A 284 3.91 32.96 -5.66
C LEU A 284 2.95 32.11 -4.80
N PHE A 285 3.20 32.02 -3.49
CA PHE A 285 2.48 31.13 -2.59
C PHE A 285 1.61 31.86 -1.56
N THR A 286 1.32 33.15 -1.76
CA THR A 286 0.66 33.99 -0.75
C THR A 286 -0.71 33.46 -0.30
N SER A 287 -1.56 33.00 -1.22
CA SER A 287 -2.87 32.42 -0.88
C SER A 287 -2.72 31.13 -0.06
N LEU A 288 -1.83 30.24 -0.50
CA LEU A 288 -1.54 28.97 0.16
C LEU A 288 -1.03 29.17 1.57
N ILE A 289 -0.10 30.11 1.79
CA ILE A 289 0.45 30.42 3.11
C ILE A 289 -0.68 30.87 4.05
N ARG A 290 -1.51 31.83 3.63
CA ARG A 290 -2.64 32.33 4.42
C ARG A 290 -3.65 31.23 4.77
N GLU A 291 -4.04 30.41 3.79
CA GLU A 291 -4.94 29.27 4.02
C GLU A 291 -4.35 28.27 5.02
N SER A 292 -3.05 28.01 4.90
CA SER A 292 -2.34 27.05 5.77
C SER A 292 -2.24 27.57 7.21
N GLU A 293 -2.03 28.87 7.41
CA GLU A 293 -2.02 29.51 8.73
C GLU A 293 -3.40 29.45 9.42
N LEU A 294 -4.48 29.64 8.68
CA LEU A 294 -5.84 29.49 9.19
C LEU A 294 -6.12 28.05 9.63
N LEU A 295 -5.74 27.07 8.81
CA LEU A 295 -5.87 25.65 9.14
C LEU A 295 -5.00 25.25 10.34
N ARG A 296 -3.76 25.78 10.44
CA ARG A 296 -2.89 25.57 11.61
C ARG A 296 -3.54 26.09 12.89
N THR A 297 -4.06 27.32 12.84
CA THR A 297 -4.72 27.95 13.99
C THR A 297 -5.95 27.13 14.42
N ARG A 298 -6.73 26.65 13.45
CA ARG A 298 -7.87 25.76 13.73
C ARG A 298 -7.43 24.45 14.37
N LEU A 299 -6.37 23.83 13.87
CA LEU A 299 -5.80 22.61 14.45
C LEU A 299 -5.36 22.81 15.90
N GLU A 300 -4.64 23.90 16.19
CA GLU A 300 -4.19 24.24 17.54
C GLU A 300 -5.39 24.42 18.49
N GLN A 301 -6.44 25.12 18.05
CA GLN A 301 -7.68 25.26 18.81
C GLN A 301 -8.37 23.91 19.09
N LEU A 302 -8.44 23.03 18.08
CA LEU A 302 -9.04 21.69 18.25
C LEU A 302 -8.25 20.85 19.25
N VAL A 303 -6.92 20.95 19.22
CA VAL A 303 -6.04 20.29 20.19
C VAL A 303 -6.25 20.84 21.60
N GLU A 304 -6.36 22.15 21.78
CA GLU A 304 -6.67 22.78 23.06
C GLU A 304 -8.05 22.39 23.59
N GLN A 305 -9.03 22.27 22.70
CA GLN A 305 -10.40 21.82 23.00
C GLN A 305 -10.50 20.31 23.20
N ARG A 306 -9.41 19.57 22.98
CA ARG A 306 -9.35 18.10 23.07
C ARG A 306 -10.31 17.41 22.08
N SER A 307 -10.58 18.07 20.96
CA SER A 307 -11.34 17.54 19.82
C SER A 307 -10.40 16.71 18.93
N TRP A 308 -10.00 15.55 19.44
CA TRP A 308 -8.87 14.79 18.90
C TRP A 308 -9.09 14.23 17.49
N ILE A 309 -10.33 13.86 17.15
CA ILE A 309 -10.68 13.30 15.84
C ILE A 309 -10.64 14.41 14.79
N GLU A 310 -11.26 15.54 15.09
CA GLU A 310 -11.28 16.73 14.26
C GLU A 310 -9.87 17.31 14.11
N ALA A 311 -9.06 17.32 15.18
CA ALA A 311 -7.65 17.71 15.13
C ALA A 311 -6.86 16.81 14.16
N ARG A 312 -7.05 15.49 14.24
CA ARG A 312 -6.40 14.56 13.30
C ARG A 312 -6.81 14.84 11.85
N GLN A 313 -8.10 15.08 11.60
CA GLN A 313 -8.60 15.41 10.25
C GLN A 313 -8.03 16.73 9.73
N ALA A 314 -7.98 17.77 10.57
CA ALA A 314 -7.38 19.06 10.22
C ALA A 314 -5.88 18.91 9.88
N TYR A 315 -5.15 18.09 10.63
CA TYR A 315 -3.77 17.75 10.28
C TYR A 315 -3.67 16.98 8.96
N GLU A 316 -4.53 15.97 8.73
CA GLU A 316 -4.54 15.21 7.48
C GLU A 316 -4.83 16.12 6.25
N GLN A 317 -5.67 17.14 6.42
CA GLN A 317 -5.90 18.16 5.41
C GLN A 317 -4.64 19.01 5.13
N LEU A 318 -3.91 19.42 6.17
CA LEU A 318 -2.63 20.13 6.02
C LEU A 318 -1.57 19.24 5.37
N ALA A 319 -1.47 17.98 5.80
CA ALA A 319 -0.51 17.00 5.32
C ALA A 319 -0.85 16.42 3.94
N SER A 320 -1.96 16.84 3.31
CA SER A 320 -2.32 16.43 1.95
C SER A 320 -1.42 17.07 0.88
N ASP A 321 -0.80 18.22 1.20
CA ASP A 321 0.18 18.93 0.37
C ASP A 321 1.37 19.35 1.23
N VAL A 322 2.60 19.00 0.81
CA VAL A 322 3.83 19.39 1.52
C VAL A 322 3.98 20.90 1.67
N ALA A 323 3.48 21.68 0.70
CA ALA A 323 3.53 23.14 0.76
C ALA A 323 2.67 23.67 1.92
N ARG A 324 1.48 23.09 2.11
CA ARG A 324 0.58 23.46 3.22
C ARG A 324 1.17 23.07 4.55
N ALA A 325 1.66 21.83 4.67
CA ALA A 325 2.30 21.34 5.89
C ALA A 325 3.56 22.16 6.27
N ALA A 326 4.35 22.60 5.29
CA ALA A 326 5.53 23.44 5.50
C ALA A 326 5.16 24.88 5.90
N ALA A 327 4.15 25.47 5.24
CA ALA A 327 3.65 26.80 5.59
C ALA A 327 3.00 26.83 6.98
N ALA A 328 2.33 25.75 7.37
CA ALA A 328 1.64 25.58 8.65
C ALA A 328 2.52 25.00 9.77
N MET A 329 3.85 25.04 9.66
CA MET A 329 4.73 24.45 10.68
C MET A 329 4.48 25.12 12.06
N PRO A 330 4.07 24.38 13.10
CA PRO A 330 3.78 24.96 14.41
C PRO A 330 5.07 25.27 15.19
N THR A 331 4.95 26.16 16.17
CA THR A 331 6.06 26.47 17.09
C THR A 331 6.41 25.23 17.91
N GLY A 332 7.63 24.70 17.74
CA GLY A 332 8.06 23.43 18.35
C GLY A 332 7.84 22.18 17.49
N GLY A 333 7.41 22.35 16.24
CA GLY A 333 7.37 21.30 15.21
C GLY A 333 6.17 20.35 15.29
N TRP A 334 5.93 19.64 14.19
CA TRP A 334 4.81 18.70 14.05
C TRP A 334 4.85 17.56 15.06
N ALA A 335 6.04 17.06 15.39
CA ALA A 335 6.21 15.89 16.26
C ALA A 335 5.51 16.07 17.62
N ARG A 336 5.67 17.24 18.26
CA ARG A 336 5.06 17.54 19.56
C ARG A 336 3.54 17.56 19.49
N LEU A 337 2.98 18.26 18.50
CA LEU A 337 1.54 18.40 18.32
C LEU A 337 0.91 17.03 18.00
N LEU A 338 1.51 16.27 17.08
CA LEU A 338 1.02 14.95 16.68
C LEU A 338 1.11 13.93 17.80
N GLN A 339 2.17 13.98 18.62
CA GLN A 339 2.28 13.11 19.79
C GLN A 339 1.14 13.40 20.78
N ARG A 340 0.81 14.67 20.99
CA ARG A 340 -0.33 15.07 21.85
C ARG A 340 -1.66 14.55 21.30
N VAL A 341 -1.91 14.72 20.00
CA VAL A 341 -3.13 14.18 19.33
C VAL A 341 -3.21 12.66 19.46
N LYS A 342 -2.09 11.96 19.22
CA LYS A 342 -2.02 10.51 19.35
C LYS A 342 -2.34 10.04 20.78
N THR A 343 -1.69 10.63 21.78
CA THR A 343 -1.94 10.31 23.19
C THR A 343 -3.39 10.62 23.59
N GLY A 344 -3.96 11.72 23.09
CA GLY A 344 -5.38 12.04 23.29
C GLY A 344 -6.33 10.99 22.72
N LEU A 345 -6.10 10.54 21.48
CA LEU A 345 -6.90 9.48 20.82
C LEU A 345 -6.78 8.13 21.55
N GLU A 346 -5.59 7.73 21.96
CA GLU A 346 -5.38 6.49 22.71
C GLU A 346 -6.13 6.52 24.05
N ARG A 347 -6.10 7.66 24.76
CA ARG A 347 -6.84 7.86 26.01
C ARG A 347 -8.35 7.84 25.80
N GLU A 348 -8.85 8.47 24.73
CA GLU A 348 -10.26 8.41 24.34
C GLU A 348 -10.72 6.97 24.09
N GLN A 349 -9.91 6.18 23.39
CA GLN A 349 -10.23 4.78 23.12
C GLN A 349 -10.27 3.95 24.40
N GLN A 350 -9.27 4.10 25.28
CA GLN A 350 -9.22 3.43 26.58
C GLN A 350 -10.42 3.80 27.45
N ALA A 351 -10.79 5.07 27.49
CA ALA A 351 -11.95 5.56 28.24
C ALA A 351 -13.27 4.95 27.71
N ARG A 352 -13.44 4.85 26.38
CA ARG A 352 -14.63 4.22 25.78
C ARG A 352 -14.71 2.73 26.08
N GLN A 353 -13.57 2.03 26.06
CA GLN A 353 -13.53 0.61 26.43
C GLN A 353 -13.91 0.41 27.89
N ALA A 354 -13.27 1.16 28.80
CA ALA A 354 -13.59 1.12 30.23
C ALA A 354 -15.06 1.45 30.52
N ARG A 355 -15.66 2.38 29.75
CA ARG A 355 -17.10 2.66 29.82
C ARG A 355 -17.93 1.42 29.48
N THR A 356 -17.65 0.78 28.35
CA THR A 356 -18.37 -0.43 27.91
C THR A 356 -18.26 -1.55 28.96
N ASP A 357 -17.06 -1.76 29.51
CA ASP A 357 -16.83 -2.79 30.52
C ASP A 357 -17.56 -2.45 31.84
N ALA A 358 -17.58 -1.18 32.23
CA ALA A 358 -18.32 -0.70 33.39
C ALA A 358 -19.84 -0.81 33.20
N GLU A 359 -20.38 -0.50 32.02
CA GLU A 359 -21.79 -0.70 31.67
C GLU A 359 -22.17 -2.19 31.74
N ALA A 360 -21.31 -3.08 31.25
CA ALA A 360 -21.51 -4.53 31.35
C ALA A 360 -21.49 -5.01 32.82
N ALA A 361 -20.56 -4.52 33.64
CA ALA A 361 -20.53 -4.81 35.07
C ALA A 361 -21.81 -4.31 35.79
N LEU A 362 -22.33 -3.14 35.43
CA LEU A 362 -23.59 -2.63 35.97
C LEU A 362 -24.79 -3.48 35.58
N ALA A 363 -24.83 -4.01 34.35
CA ALA A 363 -25.92 -4.88 33.89
C ALA A 363 -26.05 -6.16 34.73
N ILE A 364 -24.95 -6.67 35.28
CA ILE A 364 -24.93 -7.83 36.20
C ILE A 364 -24.90 -7.41 37.68
N GLY A 365 -25.16 -6.14 37.99
CA GLY A 365 -25.28 -5.62 39.35
C GLY A 365 -23.96 -5.42 40.11
N GLN A 366 -22.81 -5.43 39.42
CA GLN A 366 -21.48 -5.23 40.01
C GLN A 366 -21.06 -3.74 40.01
N ALA A 367 -21.78 -2.91 40.79
CA ALA A 367 -21.57 -1.46 40.80
C ALA A 367 -20.16 -1.03 41.27
N ARG A 368 -19.58 -1.73 42.25
CA ARG A 368 -18.22 -1.43 42.73
C ARG A 368 -17.15 -1.70 41.67
N ASN A 369 -17.25 -2.83 40.96
CA ASN A 369 -16.37 -3.16 39.84
C ASN A 369 -16.46 -2.11 38.72
N ALA A 370 -17.67 -1.65 38.40
CA ALA A 370 -17.86 -0.56 37.44
C ALA A 370 -17.14 0.74 37.86
N LEU A 371 -17.17 1.11 39.15
CA LEU A 371 -16.42 2.28 39.65
C LEU A 371 -14.90 2.07 39.61
N GLU A 372 -14.42 0.87 39.93
CA GLU A 372 -12.99 0.50 39.87
C GLU A 372 -12.45 0.58 38.43
N LEU A 373 -13.20 0.03 37.45
CA LEU A 373 -12.86 0.13 36.03
C LEU A 373 -12.78 1.58 35.53
N LEU A 374 -13.59 2.46 36.09
CA LEU A 374 -13.60 3.88 35.72
C LEU A 374 -12.62 4.72 36.54
N GLN A 375 -12.08 4.23 37.65
CA GLN A 375 -11.19 5.00 38.54
C GLN A 375 -10.02 5.69 37.82
N PRO A 376 -9.34 5.06 36.84
CA PRO A 376 -8.21 5.69 36.16
C PRO A 376 -8.58 6.96 35.37
N PHE A 377 -9.85 7.13 34.98
CA PHE A 377 -10.29 8.15 34.03
C PHE A 377 -10.89 9.41 34.67
N ASN A 378 -10.18 10.02 35.62
CA ASN A 378 -10.66 11.21 36.30
C ASN A 378 -10.65 12.47 35.39
N ALA A 379 -11.51 13.44 35.68
CA ALA A 379 -11.69 14.64 34.84
C ALA A 379 -10.52 15.65 34.94
N ALA A 380 -9.74 15.59 36.02
CA ALA A 380 -8.71 16.59 36.32
C ALA A 380 -7.34 16.24 35.72
N GLU A 381 -7.01 14.95 35.54
CA GLU A 381 -5.66 14.51 35.18
C GLU A 381 -5.57 13.96 33.75
N MET A 382 -6.71 13.66 33.11
CA MET A 382 -6.73 13.10 31.76
C MET A 382 -7.28 14.11 30.75
N GLU A 383 -6.50 14.38 29.69
CA GLU A 383 -6.89 15.19 28.54
C GLU A 383 -8.01 14.55 27.68
N LEU A 384 -9.09 14.09 28.31
CA LEU A 384 -10.29 13.58 27.65
C LEU A 384 -11.17 14.72 27.16
N SER A 385 -11.88 14.46 26.06
CA SER A 385 -12.91 15.35 25.53
C SER A 385 -14.10 15.44 26.47
N ARG A 386 -14.79 16.58 26.45
CA ARG A 386 -16.00 16.81 27.27
C ARG A 386 -17.12 15.80 27.00
N PRO A 387 -17.42 15.40 25.74
CA PRO A 387 -18.39 14.34 25.47
C PRO A 387 -18.03 13.01 26.16
N THR A 388 -16.76 12.60 26.08
CA THR A 388 -16.33 11.34 26.70
C THR A 388 -16.42 11.41 28.22
N LEU A 389 -15.94 12.48 28.84
CA LEU A 389 -16.07 12.72 30.28
C LEU A 389 -17.53 12.67 30.75
N LEU A 390 -18.45 13.26 29.98
CA LEU A 390 -19.87 13.22 30.28
C LEU A 390 -20.42 11.79 30.29
N THR A 391 -20.04 10.97 29.31
CA THR A 391 -20.49 9.57 29.29
C THR A 391 -19.93 8.77 30.47
N LEU A 392 -18.67 9.00 30.88
CA LEU A 392 -18.10 8.37 32.06
C LEU A 392 -18.80 8.80 33.35
N LEU A 393 -19.11 10.10 33.49
CA LEU A 393 -19.83 10.62 34.65
C LEU A 393 -21.23 10.02 34.78
N ARG A 394 -21.94 9.78 33.67
CA ARG A 394 -23.24 9.11 33.68
C ARG A 394 -23.15 7.68 34.24
N VAL A 395 -22.16 6.91 33.80
CA VAL A 395 -21.95 5.54 34.28
C VAL A 395 -21.51 5.53 35.75
N ARG A 396 -20.66 6.48 36.18
CA ARG A 396 -20.29 6.65 37.59
C ARG A 396 -21.48 7.02 38.47
N GLU A 397 -22.32 7.94 38.02
CA GLU A 397 -23.55 8.34 38.73
C GLU A 397 -24.48 7.14 38.90
N GLN A 398 -24.68 6.35 37.84
CA GLN A 398 -25.51 5.15 37.89
C GLN A 398 -24.95 4.10 38.86
N ALA A 399 -23.64 3.83 38.78
CA ALA A 399 -22.96 2.90 39.68
C ALA A 399 -23.04 3.34 41.15
N MET A 400 -22.77 4.61 41.43
CA MET A 400 -22.88 5.18 42.78
C MET A 400 -24.33 5.15 43.30
N GLY A 401 -25.30 5.40 42.42
CA GLY A 401 -26.73 5.28 42.74
C GLY A 401 -27.12 3.87 43.19
N MET A 402 -26.63 2.84 42.50
CA MET A 402 -26.85 1.44 42.91
C MET A 402 -26.20 1.12 44.26
N MET A 403 -24.99 1.63 44.52
CA MET A 403 -24.31 1.41 45.81
C MET A 403 -25.04 2.10 46.98
N VAL A 404 -25.52 3.32 46.78
CA VAL A 404 -26.31 4.04 47.79
C VAL A 404 -27.61 3.29 48.10
N GLN A 405 -28.32 2.78 47.09
CA GLN A 405 -29.54 1.98 47.30
C GLN A 405 -29.30 0.70 48.11
N ARG A 406 -28.09 0.14 48.04
CA ARG A 406 -27.68 -1.05 48.81
C ARG A 406 -27.10 -0.72 50.20
N GLY A 407 -26.99 0.57 50.55
CA GLY A 407 -26.36 1.01 51.80
C GLY A 407 -24.83 0.92 51.81
N GLU A 408 -24.20 0.71 50.64
CA GLU A 408 -22.75 0.54 50.48
C GLU A 408 -22.04 1.83 50.01
N GLY A 409 -22.80 2.88 49.67
CA GLY A 409 -22.30 4.15 49.13
C GLY A 409 -22.79 5.38 49.89
N ALA A 410 -22.10 6.52 49.74
CA ALA A 410 -22.44 7.78 50.39
C ALA A 410 -23.31 8.68 49.48
N GLN A 411 -24.46 9.14 49.99
CA GLN A 411 -25.36 10.05 49.26
C GLN A 411 -24.66 11.33 48.79
N ALA A 412 -23.78 11.91 49.61
CA ALA A 412 -23.00 13.10 49.26
C ALA A 412 -22.09 12.90 48.02
N ALA A 413 -21.55 11.68 47.83
CA ALA A 413 -20.73 11.37 46.65
C ALA A 413 -21.59 11.29 45.38
N LEU A 414 -22.80 10.74 45.48
CA LEU A 414 -23.77 10.71 44.38
C LEU A 414 -24.20 12.13 43.97
N ASP A 415 -24.49 12.99 44.94
CA ASP A 415 -24.92 14.37 44.67
C ASP A 415 -23.80 15.21 44.03
N THR A 416 -22.55 14.93 44.40
CA THR A 416 -21.36 15.53 43.78
C THR A 416 -21.25 15.11 42.30
N LEU A 417 -21.39 13.82 41.99
CA LEU A 417 -21.34 13.31 40.61
C LEU A 417 -22.47 13.91 39.75
N LYS A 418 -23.68 14.02 40.30
CA LYS A 418 -24.82 14.67 39.65
C LYS A 418 -24.53 16.12 39.30
N SER A 419 -23.99 16.87 40.26
CA SER A 419 -23.64 18.29 40.07
C SER A 419 -22.57 18.46 38.99
N GLN A 420 -21.54 17.61 39.00
CA GLN A 420 -20.49 17.59 37.97
C GLN A 420 -21.04 17.26 36.58
N ARG A 421 -21.93 16.25 36.48
CA ARG A 421 -22.58 15.89 35.22
C ARG A 421 -23.41 17.05 34.67
N VAL A 422 -24.27 17.66 35.48
CA VAL A 422 -25.14 18.77 35.06
C VAL A 422 -24.32 19.98 34.60
N ALA A 423 -23.28 20.35 35.35
CA ALA A 423 -22.38 21.44 34.96
C ALA A 423 -21.70 21.16 33.60
N LEU A 424 -21.25 19.92 33.37
CA LEU A 424 -20.62 19.54 32.11
C LEU A 424 -21.61 19.49 30.94
N GLU A 425 -22.85 19.05 31.17
CA GLU A 425 -23.93 19.08 30.15
C GLU A 425 -24.25 20.51 29.72
N GLN A 426 -24.39 21.43 30.67
CA GLN A 426 -24.64 22.85 30.39
C GLN A 426 -23.49 23.49 29.61
N ALA A 427 -22.24 23.17 29.99
CA ALA A 427 -21.06 23.65 29.27
C ALA A 427 -21.03 23.16 27.82
N LEU A 428 -21.42 21.91 27.56
CA LEU A 428 -21.44 21.32 26.22
C LEU A 428 -22.52 21.96 25.33
N ILE A 429 -23.70 22.23 25.90
CA ILE A 429 -24.80 22.92 25.20
C ILE A 429 -24.39 24.34 24.82
N ALA A 430 -23.74 25.07 25.73
CA ALA A 430 -23.26 26.43 25.48
C ALA A 430 -22.20 26.47 24.36
N GLU A 431 -21.35 25.45 24.23
CA GLU A 431 -20.36 25.34 23.15
C GLU A 431 -21.01 25.08 21.78
N GLN A 432 -22.00 24.19 21.72
CA GLN A 432 -22.73 23.92 20.48
C GLN A 432 -23.47 25.16 19.95
N GLN A 433 -24.01 25.99 20.85
CA GLN A 433 -24.67 27.24 20.49
C GLN A 433 -23.69 28.33 19.99
N ARG A 434 -22.44 28.33 20.46
CA ARG A 434 -21.41 29.26 19.98
C ARG A 434 -20.78 28.83 18.65
N GLY A 435 -20.76 27.53 18.32
CA GLY A 435 -20.21 27.02 17.07
C GLY A 435 -21.16 27.09 15.86
N SER A 436 -22.41 27.52 16.06
CA SER A 436 -23.45 27.67 15.02
C SER A 436 -23.70 29.13 14.60
N GLN A 437 -22.99 30.07 15.23
CA GLN A 437 -22.84 31.47 14.82
C GLN A 437 -21.48 31.64 14.14
#